data_AF-A0A397E1N1-F1
#
_entry.id   AF-A0A397E1N1-F1
#
_cell.length_a   1.000
_cell.length_b   1.000
_cell.length_c   1.000
_cell.angle_alpha   90.00
_cell.angle_beta   90.00
_cell.angle_gamma   90.00
#
_symmetry.space_group_name_H-M   'P 1'
#
loop_
_entity.id
_entity.type
_entity.pdbx_description
1 polymer ?
#
loop_
_entity_poly.entity_id
_entity_poly.type
_entity_poly.pdbx_seq_one_letter_code
_entity_poly.pdbx_strand_id
1 'polypeptide(L)'
;MMPRLPSLTGNEIPPGLPVQTPSSRPAIVVGYNVLDKVYEVQYDDDGSRESLESKYVRLAARTRCRTKFGLGVVTQYRHDDGFYVVLLDSNATAFLKASSVSAVDLRLLGKIPKPLSADQILAEFNGRLTQQQADALAAAGENAYLTVRAYCEKNASSLSSIASTFNYGADYTAALGSFVNPEFHDATEKVRQAGERELQRLMELSDLVKARVGTKLATNAELVQ
;
A
#
# COMPACT_ATOMS: atom_id res chain seq x y z
N MET A 1 -18.38 11.65 26.48
CA MET A 1 -17.42 12.55 25.82
C MET A 1 -17.36 12.10 24.36
N MET A 2 -17.86 12.88 23.40
CA MET A 2 -17.85 12.43 21.99
C MET A 2 -16.40 12.32 21.51
N PRO A 3 -15.98 11.16 20.96
CA PRO A 3 -14.64 11.03 20.43
C PRO A 3 -14.53 11.92 19.18
N ARG A 4 -13.46 12.74 19.12
CA ARG A 4 -13.23 13.67 18.01
C ARG A 4 -12.89 12.87 16.76
N LEU A 5 -13.53 13.20 15.64
CA LEU A 5 -13.21 12.61 14.33
C LEU A 5 -11.69 12.68 14.09
N PRO A 6 -11.05 11.58 13.65
CA PRO A 6 -9.63 11.62 13.32
C PRO A 6 -9.43 12.66 12.21
N SER A 7 -8.42 13.51 12.37
CA SER A 7 -8.04 14.49 11.35
C SER A 7 -7.47 13.75 10.14
N LEU A 8 -8.32 13.40 9.18
CA LEU A 8 -7.91 12.73 7.96
C LEU A 8 -7.28 13.77 7.05
N THR A 9 -5.96 13.73 6.92
CA THR A 9 -5.24 14.76 6.15
C THR A 9 -5.10 14.38 4.68
N GLY A 10 -5.33 13.11 4.33
CA GLY A 10 -5.17 12.61 2.95
C GLY A 10 -3.71 12.66 2.48
N ASN A 11 -2.77 12.77 3.43
CA ASN A 11 -1.33 12.88 3.24
C ASN A 11 -0.58 11.70 3.88
N GLU A 12 -1.33 10.67 4.30
CA GLU A 12 -0.78 9.47 4.91
C GLU A 12 0.13 8.75 3.91
N ILE A 13 1.25 8.22 4.38
CA ILE A 13 2.24 7.54 3.54
C ILE A 13 1.64 6.21 3.05
N PRO A 14 1.49 6.00 1.73
CA PRO A 14 0.90 4.78 1.20
C PRO A 14 1.78 3.54 1.46
N PRO A 15 1.16 2.35 1.53
CA PRO A 15 1.85 1.13 1.92
C PRO A 15 2.79 0.69 0.81
N GLY A 16 4.06 0.50 1.10
CA GLY A 16 5.13 0.04 0.22
C GLY A 16 6.08 1.15 -0.22
N LEU A 17 5.98 2.33 0.38
CA LEU A 17 6.97 3.39 0.24
C LEU A 17 8.07 3.28 1.29
N PRO A 18 9.31 3.66 0.94
CA PRO A 18 10.43 3.68 1.85
C PRO A 18 10.31 4.85 2.83
N VAL A 19 10.58 4.54 4.10
CA VAL A 19 10.49 5.46 5.23
C VAL A 19 11.72 5.32 6.13
N GLN A 20 11.98 6.39 6.86
CA GLN A 20 12.94 6.47 7.93
C GLN A 20 12.20 6.50 9.27
N THR A 21 12.70 5.70 10.20
CA THR A 21 12.17 5.52 11.55
C THR A 21 13.13 6.14 12.58
N PRO A 22 12.74 6.26 13.86
CA PRO A 22 13.64 6.78 14.91
C PRO A 22 14.92 5.97 15.09
N SER A 23 14.89 4.66 14.79
CA SER A 23 16.06 3.79 14.84
C SER A 23 17.06 4.07 13.71
N SER A 24 16.74 5.01 12.80
CA SER A 24 17.51 5.34 11.59
C SER A 24 17.72 4.15 10.65
N ARG A 25 17.00 3.05 10.87
CA ARG A 25 16.99 1.89 9.98
C ARG A 25 16.02 2.16 8.82
N PRO A 26 16.40 1.81 7.59
CA PRO A 26 15.51 1.88 6.45
C PRO A 26 14.37 0.88 6.63
N ALA A 27 13.16 1.32 6.35
CA ALA A 27 11.98 0.50 6.46
C ALA A 27 10.98 0.85 5.35
N ILE A 28 10.00 -0.02 5.15
CA ILE A 28 8.93 0.15 4.19
C ILE A 28 7.60 0.14 4.95
N VAL A 29 6.67 1.02 4.58
CA VAL A 29 5.32 1.01 5.16
C VAL A 29 4.58 -0.24 4.70
N VAL A 30 4.02 -1.02 5.61
CA VAL A 30 3.17 -2.18 5.28
C VAL A 30 1.70 -1.78 5.31
N GLY A 31 1.32 -0.99 6.30
CA GLY A 31 -0.06 -0.59 6.54
C GLY A 31 -0.15 0.65 7.43
N TYR A 32 -1.34 1.22 7.52
CA TYR A 32 -1.61 2.37 8.38
C TYR A 32 -2.97 2.19 9.04
N ASN A 33 -2.98 2.17 10.37
CA ASN A 33 -4.20 2.22 11.15
C ASN A 33 -4.60 3.69 11.36
N VAL A 34 -5.71 4.06 10.73
CA VAL A 34 -6.25 5.43 10.74
C VAL A 34 -6.71 5.88 12.12
N LEU A 35 -7.33 4.99 12.90
CA LEU A 35 -7.89 5.29 14.22
C LEU A 35 -6.77 5.64 15.21
N ASP A 36 -5.76 4.78 15.26
CA ASP A 36 -4.66 4.90 16.22
C ASP A 36 -3.53 5.81 15.69
N LYS A 37 -3.59 6.19 14.41
CA LYS A 37 -2.55 6.93 13.69
C LYS A 37 -1.18 6.24 13.77
N VAL A 38 -1.19 4.92 13.62
CA VAL A 38 -0.01 4.06 13.72
C VAL A 38 0.29 3.44 12.37
N TYR A 39 1.54 3.52 11.93
CA TYR A 39 2.06 2.79 10.79
C TYR A 39 2.62 1.45 11.23
N GLU A 40 2.30 0.40 10.49
CA GLU A 40 3.08 -0.83 10.51
C GLU A 40 4.21 -0.67 9.50
N VAL A 41 5.45 -0.76 9.96
CA VAL A 41 6.64 -0.69 9.12
C VAL A 41 7.37 -2.02 9.15
N GLN A 42 7.99 -2.39 8.03
CA GLN A 42 8.87 -3.55 7.91
C GLN A 42 10.30 -3.06 7.64
N TYR A 43 11.26 -3.51 8.44
CA TYR A 43 12.66 -3.13 8.26
C TYR A 43 13.33 -3.94 7.15
N ASP A 44 14.18 -3.29 6.36
CA ASP A 44 14.82 -3.90 5.17
C ASP A 44 15.92 -4.92 5.51
N ASP A 45 16.50 -4.84 6.71
CA ASP A 45 17.67 -5.61 7.14
C ASP A 45 17.30 -6.99 7.72
N ASP A 46 16.29 -7.07 8.58
CA ASP A 46 15.86 -8.32 9.23
C ASP A 46 14.43 -8.76 8.85
N GLY A 47 13.71 -7.93 8.09
CA GLY A 47 12.31 -8.17 7.74
C GLY A 47 11.34 -8.09 8.92
N SER A 48 11.81 -7.66 10.10
CA SER A 48 10.99 -7.48 11.29
C SER A 48 9.96 -6.39 11.08
N ARG A 49 8.84 -6.50 11.81
CA ARG A 49 7.76 -5.53 11.74
C ARG A 49 7.61 -4.80 13.06
N GLU A 50 7.36 -3.50 12.97
CA GLU A 50 7.14 -2.65 14.12
C GLU A 50 5.95 -1.72 13.87
N SER A 51 5.19 -1.46 14.93
CA SER A 51 4.10 -0.48 14.92
C SER A 51 4.61 0.85 15.50
N LEU A 52 4.63 1.90 14.67
CA LEU A 52 5.15 3.22 15.02
C LEU A 52 4.08 4.29 14.87
N GLU A 53 4.00 5.22 15.82
CA GLU A 53 3.13 6.40 15.66
C GLU A 53 3.53 7.22 14.43
N SER A 54 2.54 7.78 13.73
CA SER A 54 2.72 8.63 12.54
C SER A 54 3.74 9.76 12.72
N LYS A 55 3.85 10.32 13.93
CA LYS A 55 4.83 11.37 14.24
C LYS A 55 6.29 10.91 14.17
N TYR A 56 6.56 9.61 14.20
CA TYR A 56 7.90 9.03 14.16
C TYR A 56 8.30 8.51 12.79
N VAL A 57 7.34 8.35 11.87
CA VAL A 57 7.59 7.83 10.52
C VAL A 57 7.77 8.97 9.55
N ARG A 58 8.87 8.95 8.79
CA ARG A 58 9.25 10.02 7.85
C ARG A 58 9.61 9.42 6.50
N LEU A 59 9.37 10.16 5.41
CA LEU A 59 9.84 9.76 4.09
C LEU A 59 11.36 9.58 4.08
N ALA A 60 11.83 8.48 3.51
CA ALA A 60 13.25 8.23 3.33
C ALA A 60 13.85 9.17 2.28
N ALA A 61 15.17 9.32 2.29
CA ALA A 61 15.88 9.97 1.20
C ALA A 61 15.59 9.25 -0.14
N ARG A 62 15.62 10.02 -1.23
CA ARG A 62 15.26 9.63 -2.61
C ARG A 62 13.78 9.32 -2.83
N THR A 63 12.93 9.50 -1.81
CA THR A 63 11.49 9.34 -1.98
C THR A 63 10.89 10.52 -2.73
N ARG A 64 10.02 10.23 -3.70
CA ARG A 64 9.26 11.25 -4.41
C ARG A 64 8.19 11.86 -3.51
N CYS A 65 8.10 13.18 -3.53
CA CYS A 65 7.17 13.90 -2.68
C CYS A 65 6.50 15.07 -3.42
N ARG A 66 5.37 15.49 -2.88
CA ARG A 66 4.61 16.67 -3.28
C ARG A 66 4.80 17.75 -2.22
N THR A 67 4.97 18.96 -2.72
CA THR A 67 5.13 20.18 -1.92
C THR A 67 4.22 21.27 -2.46
N LYS A 68 4.08 22.39 -1.72
CA LYS A 68 3.38 23.58 -2.21
C LYS A 68 4.02 24.22 -3.45
N PHE A 69 5.27 23.87 -3.77
CA PHE A 69 6.04 24.42 -4.90
C PHE A 69 6.10 23.44 -6.09
N GLY A 70 5.37 22.34 -6.03
CA GLY A 70 5.39 21.28 -7.04
C GLY A 70 6.01 19.98 -6.52
N LEU A 71 6.43 19.14 -7.46
CA LEU A 71 7.02 17.84 -7.16
C LEU A 71 8.52 17.97 -6.89
N GLY A 72 9.03 17.05 -6.09
CA GLY A 72 10.45 16.96 -5.79
C GLY A 72 10.83 15.62 -5.19
N VAL A 73 12.11 15.48 -4.89
CA VAL A 73 12.68 14.30 -4.26
C VAL A 73 13.27 14.70 -2.92
N VAL A 74 12.91 13.97 -1.86
CA VAL A 74 13.51 14.17 -0.54
C VAL A 74 14.99 13.83 -0.64
N THR A 75 15.87 14.78 -0.34
CA THR A 75 17.31 14.52 -0.27
C THR A 75 17.72 14.17 1.15
N GLN A 76 17.12 14.82 2.15
CA GLN A 76 17.43 14.60 3.55
C GLN A 76 16.24 14.99 4.46
N TYR A 77 16.12 14.31 5.59
CA TYR A 77 15.28 14.74 6.71
C TYR A 77 16.16 15.14 7.90
N ARG A 78 15.85 16.28 8.54
CA ARG A 78 16.54 16.75 9.73
C ARG A 78 15.63 16.59 10.94
N HIS A 79 16.01 15.68 11.84
CA HIS A 79 15.22 15.34 13.02
C HIS A 79 15.11 16.51 14.02
N ASP A 80 16.17 17.32 14.16
CA ASP A 80 16.28 18.39 15.16
C ASP A 80 15.16 19.43 15.08
N ASP A 81 14.74 19.79 13.86
CA ASP A 81 13.71 20.81 13.62
C ASP A 81 12.53 20.33 12.75
N GLY A 82 12.54 19.06 12.33
CA GLY A 82 11.43 18.46 11.59
C GLY A 82 11.27 18.96 10.15
N PHE A 83 12.37 19.33 9.51
CA PHE A 83 12.39 19.79 8.12
C PHE A 83 12.93 18.73 7.16
N TYR A 84 12.33 18.69 5.97
CA TYR A 84 12.89 18.05 4.80
C TYR A 84 13.70 19.05 3.97
N VAL A 85 14.79 18.55 3.42
CA VAL A 85 15.47 19.11 2.26
C VAL A 85 14.93 18.39 1.04
N VAL A 86 14.38 19.14 0.09
CA VAL A 86 13.75 18.61 -1.12
C VAL A 86 14.40 19.25 -2.34
N LEU A 87 14.85 18.42 -3.28
CA LEU A 87 15.23 18.87 -4.62
C LEU A 87 13.97 18.88 -5.49
N LEU A 88 13.51 20.07 -5.87
CA LEU A 88 12.36 20.24 -6.76
C LEU A 88 12.76 19.97 -8.21
N ASP A 89 11.79 19.62 -9.05
CA ASP A 89 12.01 19.39 -10.48
C ASP A 89 12.50 20.64 -11.23
N SER A 90 12.27 21.82 -10.66
CA SER A 90 12.82 23.09 -11.15
C SER A 90 14.31 23.25 -10.86
N ASN A 91 14.99 22.22 -10.36
CA ASN A 91 16.35 22.23 -9.82
C ASN A 91 16.57 23.14 -8.60
N ALA A 92 15.49 23.68 -8.02
CA ALA A 92 15.58 24.44 -6.77
C ALA A 92 15.65 23.51 -5.56
N THR A 93 16.40 23.89 -4.53
CA THR A 93 16.39 23.21 -3.23
C THR A 93 15.46 23.94 -2.28
N ALA A 94 14.50 23.21 -1.71
CA ALA A 94 13.51 23.74 -0.78
C ALA A 94 13.66 23.10 0.61
N PHE A 95 13.56 23.93 1.64
CA PHE A 95 13.53 23.51 3.04
C PHE A 95 12.08 23.61 3.55
N LEU A 96 11.47 22.46 3.82
CA LEU A 96 10.02 22.36 4.05
C LEU A 96 9.73 21.62 5.34
N LYS A 97 8.76 22.10 6.12
CA LYS A 97 8.28 21.37 7.30
C LYS A 97 7.70 20.02 6.88
N ALA A 98 7.90 18.98 7.68
CA ALA A 98 7.37 17.64 7.40
C ALA A 98 5.86 17.64 7.10
N SER A 99 5.07 18.48 7.79
CA SER A 99 3.63 18.60 7.58
C SER A 99 3.23 19.21 6.21
N SER A 100 4.16 19.80 5.49
CA SER A 100 3.95 20.42 4.17
C SER A 100 4.42 19.55 3.00
N VAL A 101 4.90 18.34 3.31
CA VAL A 101 5.42 17.37 2.36
C VAL A 101 4.55 16.12 2.44
N SER A 102 4.02 15.69 1.30
CA SER A 102 3.25 14.45 1.21
C SER A 102 3.90 13.47 0.27
N ALA A 103 3.79 12.18 0.56
CA ALA A 103 4.33 11.12 -0.28
C ALA A 103 3.64 11.11 -1.65
N VAL A 104 4.37 10.69 -2.69
CA VAL A 104 3.80 10.42 -4.01
C VAL A 104 4.05 8.95 -4.35
N ASP A 105 2.98 8.19 -4.53
CA ASP A 105 3.09 6.78 -4.92
C ASP A 105 3.40 6.61 -6.40
N LEU A 106 4.70 6.51 -6.73
CA LEU A 106 5.15 6.26 -8.10
C LEU A 106 5.01 4.80 -8.54
N ARG A 107 4.62 3.86 -7.66
CA ARG A 107 4.52 2.44 -8.04
C ARG A 107 3.38 2.20 -9.03
N LEU A 108 2.40 3.11 -9.05
CA LEU A 108 1.35 3.13 -10.07
C LEU A 108 1.93 3.38 -11.47
N LEU A 109 3.02 4.13 -11.60
CA LEU A 109 3.72 4.31 -12.89
C LEU A 109 4.36 3.00 -13.36
N GLY A 110 4.85 2.19 -12.43
CA GLY A 110 5.41 0.87 -12.74
C GLY A 110 4.38 -0.14 -13.27
N LYS A 111 3.08 0.18 -13.16
CA LYS A 111 1.99 -0.61 -13.76
C LYS A 111 1.65 -0.20 -15.19
N ILE A 112 2.16 0.94 -15.66
CA ILE A 112 1.98 1.36 -17.06
C ILE A 112 2.74 0.36 -17.94
N PRO A 113 2.07 -0.31 -18.89
CA PRO A 113 2.73 -1.27 -19.76
C PRO A 113 3.82 -0.56 -20.55
N LYS A 114 5.02 -1.13 -20.55
CA LYS A 114 6.12 -0.63 -21.37
C LYS A 114 5.82 -0.93 -22.85
N PRO A 115 6.10 0.00 -23.76
CA PRO A 115 5.94 -0.24 -25.18
C PRO A 115 6.92 -1.32 -25.65
N LEU A 116 6.51 -2.04 -26.70
CA LEU A 116 7.34 -3.06 -27.34
C LEU A 116 8.44 -2.42 -28.18
N SER A 117 9.59 -3.10 -28.27
CA SER A 117 10.65 -2.68 -29.19
C SER A 117 10.28 -2.97 -30.65
N ALA A 118 10.94 -2.31 -31.60
CA ALA A 118 10.72 -2.54 -33.03
C ALA A 118 10.89 -4.02 -33.42
N ASP A 119 11.90 -4.70 -32.87
CA ASP A 119 12.14 -6.13 -33.11
C ASP A 119 11.02 -7.01 -32.57
N GLN A 120 10.46 -6.66 -31.40
CA GLN A 120 9.31 -7.37 -30.82
C GLN A 120 8.05 -7.16 -31.66
N ILE A 121 7.84 -5.95 -32.17
CA ILE A 121 6.74 -5.63 -33.08
C ILE A 121 6.89 -6.44 -34.38
N LEU A 122 8.08 -6.54 -34.96
CA LEU A 122 8.31 -7.36 -36.15
C LEU A 122 8.01 -8.84 -35.92
N ALA A 123 8.43 -9.36 -34.78
CA ALA A 123 8.18 -10.75 -34.39
C ALA A 123 6.68 -11.01 -34.19
N GLU A 124 5.95 -10.14 -33.48
CA GLU A 124 4.50 -10.28 -33.29
C GLU A 124 3.72 -10.22 -34.60
N PHE A 125 4.12 -9.32 -35.49
CA PHE A 125 3.41 -9.10 -36.75
C PHE A 125 3.85 -10.05 -37.87
N ASN A 126 4.74 -11.01 -37.59
CA ASN A 126 5.11 -12.13 -38.48
C ASN A 126 5.36 -11.71 -39.96
N GLY A 127 6.15 -10.65 -40.16
CA GLY A 127 6.51 -10.16 -41.50
C GLY A 127 5.43 -9.36 -42.24
N ARG A 128 4.29 -9.04 -41.61
CA ARG A 128 3.24 -8.17 -42.18
C ARG A 128 3.58 -6.69 -42.14
N LEU A 129 4.64 -6.33 -41.41
CA LEU A 129 5.17 -4.96 -41.31
C LEU A 129 6.61 -4.94 -41.79
N THR A 130 6.98 -3.84 -42.44
CA THR A 130 8.37 -3.53 -42.77
C THR A 130 9.12 -3.02 -41.53
N GLN A 131 10.46 -3.16 -41.51
CA GLN A 131 11.29 -2.64 -40.42
C GLN A 131 11.00 -1.17 -40.12
N GLN A 132 10.87 -0.35 -41.16
CA GLN A 132 10.64 1.09 -41.04
C GLN A 132 9.27 1.41 -40.41
N GLN A 133 8.25 0.59 -40.65
CA GLN A 133 6.94 0.71 -40.01
C GLN A 133 6.97 0.25 -38.55
N ALA A 134 7.75 -0.79 -38.23
CA ALA A 134 7.95 -1.23 -36.86
C ALA A 134 8.71 -0.20 -36.02
N ASP A 135 9.75 0.44 -36.59
CA ASP A 135 10.49 1.52 -35.95
C ASP A 135 9.58 2.74 -35.67
N ALA A 136 8.75 3.12 -36.66
CA ALA A 136 7.79 4.20 -36.50
C ALA A 136 6.74 3.89 -35.41
N LEU A 137 6.26 2.64 -35.34
CA LEU A 137 5.29 2.21 -34.34
C LEU A 137 5.91 2.13 -32.94
N ALA A 138 7.14 1.66 -32.81
CA ALA A 138 7.89 1.66 -31.55
C ALA A 138 8.10 3.10 -31.05
N ALA A 139 8.51 4.03 -31.93
CA ALA A 139 8.68 5.43 -31.57
C ALA A 139 7.35 6.11 -31.18
N ALA A 140 6.24 5.77 -31.87
CA ALA A 140 4.92 6.25 -31.49
C ALA A 140 4.47 5.70 -30.13
N GLY A 141 4.71 4.41 -29.88
CA GLY A 141 4.46 3.76 -28.60
C GLY A 141 5.25 4.36 -27.45
N GLU A 142 6.53 4.66 -27.67
CA GLU A 142 7.39 5.34 -26.69
C GLU A 142 6.87 6.75 -26.37
N ASN A 143 6.51 7.53 -27.39
CA ASN A 143 5.93 8.86 -27.19
C ASN A 143 4.60 8.81 -26.42
N ALA A 144 3.73 7.85 -26.73
CA ALA A 144 2.48 7.65 -26.02
C ALA A 144 2.73 7.23 -24.55
N TYR A 145 3.67 6.31 -24.31
CA TYR A 145 4.08 5.89 -22.98
C TYR A 145 4.61 7.06 -22.15
N LEU A 146 5.51 7.87 -22.72
CA LEU A 146 6.06 9.06 -22.06
C LEU A 146 4.97 10.09 -21.76
N THR A 147 4.00 10.27 -22.66
CA THR A 147 2.87 11.19 -22.46
C THR A 147 1.96 10.71 -21.32
N VAL A 148 1.60 9.43 -21.30
CA VAL A 148 0.78 8.83 -20.23
C VAL A 148 1.52 8.90 -18.90
N ARG A 149 2.82 8.58 -18.90
CA ARG A 149 3.66 8.69 -17.71
C ARG A 149 3.72 10.12 -17.20
N ALA A 150 3.97 11.11 -18.06
CA ALA A 150 3.99 12.53 -17.69
C ALA A 150 2.61 13.00 -17.18
N TYR A 151 1.52 12.50 -17.75
CA TYR A 151 0.16 12.78 -17.27
C TYR A 151 -0.09 12.15 -15.89
N CYS A 152 0.32 10.91 -15.68
CA CYS A 152 0.23 10.25 -14.39
C CYS A 152 1.13 10.91 -13.35
N GLU A 153 2.31 11.42 -13.72
CA GLU A 153 3.19 12.21 -12.86
C GLU A 153 2.54 13.56 -12.49
N LYS A 154 1.96 14.27 -13.47
CA LYS A 154 1.24 15.53 -13.26
C LYS A 154 0.02 15.36 -12.35
N ASN A 155 -0.67 14.22 -12.46
CA ASN A 155 -1.83 13.87 -11.65
C ASN A 155 -1.48 12.93 -10.49
N ALA A 156 -0.21 12.71 -10.20
CA ALA A 156 0.24 11.75 -9.17
C ALA A 156 -0.26 12.15 -7.79
N SER A 157 -0.53 13.45 -7.59
CA SER A 157 -1.19 14.00 -6.41
C SER A 157 -2.60 13.42 -6.22
N SER A 158 -3.45 13.51 -7.24
CA SER A 158 -4.81 12.97 -7.22
C SER A 158 -4.79 11.45 -7.18
N LEU A 159 -3.90 10.81 -7.95
CA LEU A 159 -3.75 9.35 -7.95
C LEU A 159 -3.29 8.81 -6.60
N SER A 160 -2.35 9.49 -5.93
CA SER A 160 -1.87 9.08 -4.61
C SER A 160 -2.93 9.28 -3.53
N SER A 161 -3.70 10.39 -3.58
CA SER A 161 -4.82 10.62 -2.66
C SER A 161 -5.98 9.66 -2.90
N ILE A 162 -6.24 9.30 -4.17
CA ILE A 162 -7.20 8.24 -4.53
C ILE A 162 -6.68 6.91 -4.01
N ALA A 163 -5.43 6.54 -4.28
CA ALA A 163 -4.83 5.29 -3.84
C ALA A 163 -4.80 5.16 -2.31
N SER A 164 -4.45 6.21 -1.56
CA SER A 164 -4.53 6.19 -0.09
C SER A 164 -5.97 6.05 0.40
N THR A 165 -6.93 6.76 -0.22
CA THR A 165 -8.34 6.66 0.14
C THR A 165 -8.92 5.28 -0.20
N PHE A 166 -8.53 4.66 -1.31
CA PHE A 166 -8.95 3.31 -1.67
C PHE A 166 -8.29 2.25 -0.79
N ASN A 167 -6.98 2.33 -0.57
CA ASN A 167 -6.22 1.36 0.22
C ASN A 167 -6.64 1.38 1.69
N TYR A 168 -6.94 2.56 2.24
CA TYR A 168 -7.41 2.71 3.63
C TYR A 168 -8.93 2.93 3.71
N GLY A 169 -9.66 2.71 2.62
CA GLY A 169 -11.10 2.98 2.55
C GLY A 169 -11.92 2.13 3.50
N ALA A 170 -11.51 0.86 3.67
CA ALA A 170 -12.09 -0.04 4.66
C ALA A 170 -11.87 0.47 6.09
N ASP A 171 -10.66 0.95 6.40
CA ASP A 171 -10.31 1.50 7.72
C ASP A 171 -11.01 2.83 7.98
N TYR A 172 -11.15 3.69 6.96
CA TYR A 172 -11.94 4.92 7.04
C TYR A 172 -13.42 4.62 7.29
N THR A 173 -13.97 3.63 6.60
CA THR A 173 -15.37 3.22 6.75
C THR A 173 -15.61 2.57 8.12
N ALA A 174 -14.71 1.72 8.58
CA ALA A 174 -14.75 1.13 9.92
C ALA A 174 -14.64 2.19 11.01
N ALA A 175 -13.70 3.13 10.87
CA ALA A 175 -13.56 4.27 11.75
C ALA A 175 -14.88 5.06 11.81
N LEU A 176 -15.38 5.58 10.68
CA LEU A 176 -16.64 6.31 10.61
C LEU A 176 -17.82 5.50 11.18
N GLY A 177 -17.89 4.21 10.88
CA GLY A 177 -18.92 3.30 11.42
C GLY A 177 -18.91 3.23 12.95
N SER A 178 -17.72 3.09 13.56
CA SER A 178 -17.57 3.11 15.02
C SER A 178 -18.02 4.43 15.66
N PHE A 179 -17.91 5.55 14.94
CA PHE A 179 -18.34 6.87 15.42
C PHE A 179 -19.84 7.12 15.26
N VAL A 180 -20.45 6.64 14.16
CA VAL A 180 -21.84 6.92 13.83
C VAL A 180 -22.80 6.10 14.68
N ASN A 181 -22.41 4.90 15.15
CA ASN A 181 -23.21 4.17 16.13
C ASN A 181 -22.41 3.10 16.91
N PRO A 182 -21.84 3.43 18.08
CA PRO A 182 -21.00 2.53 18.88
C PRO A 182 -21.70 1.21 19.25
N GLU A 183 -23.01 1.26 19.49
CA GLU A 183 -23.81 0.08 19.86
C GLU A 183 -23.91 -0.94 18.73
N PHE A 184 -23.95 -0.48 17.47
CA PHE A 184 -23.98 -1.38 16.32
C PHE A 184 -22.61 -2.02 16.08
N HIS A 185 -21.51 -1.27 16.22
CA HIS A 185 -20.17 -1.84 16.10
C HIS A 185 -19.90 -2.88 17.19
N ASP A 186 -20.29 -2.59 18.43
CA ASP A 186 -20.16 -3.52 19.56
C ASP A 186 -21.05 -4.78 19.36
N ALA A 187 -22.25 -4.61 18.80
CA ALA A 187 -23.10 -5.74 18.40
C ALA A 187 -22.50 -6.56 17.24
N THR A 188 -21.94 -5.92 16.22
CA THR A 188 -21.27 -6.59 15.09
C THR A 188 -20.06 -7.41 15.54
N GLU A 189 -19.22 -6.85 16.43
CA GLU A 189 -18.07 -7.56 17.00
C GLU A 189 -18.51 -8.74 17.88
N LYS A 190 -19.57 -8.58 18.69
CA LYS A 190 -20.14 -9.67 19.49
C LYS A 190 -20.68 -10.81 18.62
N VAL A 191 -21.36 -10.48 17.52
CA VAL A 191 -21.86 -11.49 16.56
C VAL A 191 -20.70 -12.18 15.84
N ARG A 192 -19.66 -11.45 15.45
CA ARG A 192 -18.45 -12.02 14.82
C ARG A 192 -17.75 -13.00 15.76
N GLN A 193 -17.51 -12.59 17.01
CA GLN A 193 -16.88 -13.45 18.02
C GLN A 193 -17.74 -14.68 18.36
N ALA A 194 -19.07 -14.53 18.40
CA ALA A 194 -19.98 -15.65 18.58
C ALA A 194 -19.91 -16.63 17.39
N GLY A 195 -19.85 -16.11 16.17
CA GLY A 195 -19.68 -16.90 14.95
C GLY A 195 -18.36 -17.67 14.92
N GLU A 196 -17.25 -17.02 15.28
CA GLU A 196 -15.91 -17.65 15.33
C GLU A 196 -15.84 -18.77 16.37
N ARG A 197 -16.43 -18.57 17.57
CA ARG A 197 -16.52 -19.62 18.59
C ARG A 197 -17.34 -20.82 18.12
N GLU A 198 -18.44 -20.58 17.42
CA GLU A 198 -19.28 -21.67 16.94
C GLU A 198 -18.63 -22.42 15.78
N LEU A 199 -17.89 -21.71 14.92
CA LEU A 199 -17.09 -22.31 13.86
C LEU A 199 -15.97 -23.19 14.43
N GLN A 200 -15.32 -22.74 15.51
CA GLN A 200 -14.30 -23.51 16.21
C GLN A 200 -14.88 -24.78 16.85
N ARG A 201 -16.06 -24.70 17.48
CA ARG A 201 -16.78 -25.88 17.97
C ARG A 201 -17.14 -26.86 16.86
N LEU A 202 -17.56 -26.37 15.70
CA LEU A 202 -17.87 -27.21 14.55
C LEU A 202 -16.63 -27.93 14.01
N MET A 203 -15.46 -27.27 14.03
CA MET A 203 -14.20 -27.90 13.69
C MET A 203 -13.84 -29.01 14.68
N GLU A 204 -13.93 -28.75 15.99
CA GLU A 204 -13.68 -29.76 17.03
C GLU A 204 -14.63 -30.97 16.92
N LEU A 205 -15.92 -30.71 16.64
CA LEU A 205 -16.91 -31.75 16.37
C LEU A 205 -16.58 -32.55 15.11
N SER A 206 -16.12 -31.89 14.05
CA SER A 206 -15.67 -32.54 12.82
C SER A 206 -14.50 -33.48 13.08
N ASP A 207 -13.51 -33.03 13.85
CA ASP A 207 -12.35 -33.84 14.21
C ASP A 207 -12.72 -35.05 15.09
N LEU A 208 -13.64 -34.85 16.04
CA LEU A 208 -14.19 -35.95 16.86
C LEU A 208 -14.97 -36.97 16.02
N VAL A 209 -15.78 -36.52 15.05
CA VAL A 209 -16.49 -37.41 14.13
C VAL A 209 -15.50 -38.17 13.24
N LYS A 210 -14.48 -37.49 12.72
CA LYS A 210 -13.43 -38.10 11.90
C LYS A 210 -12.65 -39.16 12.67
N ALA A 211 -12.30 -38.89 13.93
CA ALA A 211 -11.68 -39.86 14.83
C ALA A 211 -12.60 -41.08 15.08
N ARG A 212 -13.89 -40.86 15.31
CA ARG A 212 -14.87 -41.93 15.56
C ARG A 212 -15.17 -42.80 14.34
N VAL A 213 -15.16 -42.21 13.14
CA VAL A 213 -15.28 -42.94 11.87
C VAL A 213 -14.00 -43.72 11.59
N GLY A 214 -12.83 -43.12 11.84
CA GLY A 214 -11.53 -43.81 11.72
C GLY A 214 -11.40 -45.02 12.65
N THR A 215 -11.80 -44.90 13.91
CA THR A 215 -11.79 -46.03 14.85
C THR A 215 -12.80 -47.10 14.49
N LYS A 216 -14.01 -46.75 14.02
CA LYS A 216 -15.00 -47.74 13.53
C LYS A 216 -14.51 -48.51 12.30
N LEU A 217 -13.83 -47.84 11.38
CA LEU A 217 -13.21 -48.47 10.20
C LEU A 217 -12.07 -49.42 10.60
N ALA A 218 -11.26 -49.04 11.60
CA ALA A 218 -10.21 -49.91 12.14
C ALA A 218 -10.78 -51.16 12.83
N THR A 219 -11.80 -51.04 13.68
CA THR A 219 -12.44 -52.20 14.34
C THR A 219 -13.14 -53.13 13.36
N ASN A 220 -13.69 -52.61 12.24
CA ASN A 220 -14.30 -53.46 11.22
C ASN A 220 -13.25 -54.19 10.36
N ALA A 221 -12.04 -53.65 10.20
CA ALA A 221 -10.94 -54.34 9.52
C ALA A 221 -10.36 -55.48 10.37
N GLU A 222 -10.42 -55.36 11.70
CA GLU A 222 -10.00 -56.42 12.64
C GLU A 222 -11.02 -57.57 12.77
N LEU A 223 -12.30 -57.32 12.45
CA LEU A 223 -13.38 -58.34 12.44
C LEU A 223 -13.44 -59.17 11.14
N VAL A 224 -12.57 -58.89 10.16
CA VAL A 224 -12.52 -59.57 8.84
C VAL A 224 -11.27 -60.46 8.68
N GLN A 225 -10.47 -60.65 9.75
CA GLN A 225 -9.47 -61.72 9.85
C GLN A 225 -10.01 -62.91 10.64
#